data_AF-A0A7X6Z375-F1
#
_entry.id   AF-A0A7X6Z375-F1
#
_cell.length_a   1.000
_cell.length_b   1.000
_cell.length_c   1.000
_cell.angle_alpha   90.00
_cell.angle_beta   90.00
_cell.angle_gamma   90.00
#
_symmetry.space_group_name_H-M   'P 1'
#
loop_
_entity.id
_entity.type
_entity.pdbx_description
1 polymer ?
#
loop_
_entity_poly.entity_id
_entity_poly.type
_entity_poly.pdbx_seq_one_letter_code
_entity_poly.pdbx_strand_id
1 'polypeptide(L)'
;MMIKKTGSFLMRYILILFIAGLATGLLSLILKVSRVTVQGPTTFSTLSGIITYYMAVSMASFFLFKMGRREQHPFTSMEVTLFVSIIFITQMVLLFTGYWSLDWWFANGSLSLANYLYTGGGYLESFRDIPRSYLFIGLALEDICVLVFSQLGLRQRTSLQK
;
A
#
# COMPACT_ATOMS: atom_id res chain seq x y z
N MET A 1 -4.02 -6.29 26.66
CA MET A 1 -3.89 -4.90 26.17
C MET A 1 -3.20 -4.83 24.80
N MET A 2 -2.11 -5.58 24.55
CA MET A 2 -1.47 -5.68 23.22
C MET A 2 -2.42 -6.13 22.09
N ILE A 3 -3.22 -7.19 22.30
CA ILE A 3 -4.12 -7.73 21.26
C ILE A 3 -5.09 -6.67 20.72
N LYS A 4 -5.65 -5.81 21.58
CA LYS A 4 -6.54 -4.72 21.15
C LYS A 4 -5.82 -3.66 20.32
N LYS A 5 -4.56 -3.35 20.66
CA LYS A 5 -3.73 -2.39 19.91
C LYS A 5 -3.34 -2.93 18.54
N THR A 6 -2.89 -4.20 18.49
CA THR A 6 -2.55 -4.88 17.24
C THR A 6 -3.77 -5.00 16.33
N GLY A 7 -4.94 -5.37 16.87
CA GLY A 7 -6.19 -5.41 16.10
C GLY A 7 -6.61 -4.04 15.56
N SER A 8 -6.48 -2.98 16.36
CA SER A 8 -6.75 -1.60 15.91
C SER A 8 -5.81 -1.15 14.80
N PHE A 9 -4.52 -1.50 14.89
CA PHE A 9 -3.55 -1.23 13.84
C PHE A 9 -3.91 -1.97 12.54
N LEU A 10 -4.19 -3.27 12.64
CA LEU A 10 -4.52 -4.11 11.49
C LEU A 10 -5.81 -3.65 10.78
N MET A 11 -6.82 -3.24 11.55
CA MET A 11 -8.03 -2.61 11.00
C MET A 11 -7.73 -1.31 10.25
N ARG A 12 -6.81 -0.47 10.77
CA ARG A 12 -6.40 0.76 10.07
C ARG A 12 -5.61 0.44 8.82
N TYR A 13 -4.74 -0.57 8.86
CA TYR A 13 -4.01 -1.04 7.68
C TYR A 13 -4.99 -1.43 6.57
N ILE A 14 -5.97 -2.28 6.87
CA ILE A 14 -7.02 -2.67 5.91
C ILE A 14 -7.78 -1.42 5.39
N LEU A 15 -8.12 -0.48 6.28
CA LEU A 15 -8.82 0.74 5.90
C LEU A 15 -7.97 1.65 4.99
N ILE A 16 -6.66 1.73 5.21
CA ILE A 16 -5.71 2.47 4.35
C ILE A 16 -5.74 1.89 2.94
N LEU A 17 -5.62 0.56 2.82
CA LEU A 17 -5.65 -0.12 1.53
C LEU A 17 -6.99 0.07 0.82
N PHE A 18 -8.09 0.04 1.59
CA PHE A 18 -9.42 0.30 1.05
C PHE A 18 -9.57 1.73 0.52
N ILE A 19 -9.10 2.75 1.26
CA ILE A 19 -9.11 4.15 0.81
C ILE A 19 -8.25 4.32 -0.46
N ALA A 20 -7.08 3.69 -0.50
CA ALA A 20 -6.20 3.76 -1.66
C ALA A 20 -6.84 3.10 -2.90
N GLY A 21 -7.49 1.95 -2.73
CA GLY A 21 -8.25 1.28 -3.80
C GLY A 21 -9.45 2.11 -4.30
N LEU A 22 -10.15 2.81 -3.41
CA LEU A 22 -11.20 3.74 -3.82
C LEU A 22 -10.64 4.94 -4.59
N ALA A 23 -9.53 5.51 -4.17
CA ALA A 23 -8.89 6.64 -4.84
C ALA A 23 -8.44 6.29 -6.26
N THR A 24 -7.82 5.12 -6.44
CA THR A 24 -7.45 4.63 -7.77
C THR A 24 -8.66 4.27 -8.63
N GLY A 25 -9.71 3.70 -8.03
CA GLY A 25 -10.99 3.44 -8.69
C GLY A 25 -11.65 4.72 -9.22
N LEU A 26 -11.67 5.77 -8.41
CA LEU A 26 -12.17 7.09 -8.80
C LEU A 26 -11.32 7.72 -9.91
N LEU A 27 -9.99 7.65 -9.83
CA LEU A 27 -9.13 8.12 -10.90
C LEU A 27 -9.40 7.36 -12.22
N SER A 28 -9.49 6.03 -12.16
CA SER A 28 -9.83 5.20 -13.33
C SER A 28 -11.17 5.61 -13.94
N LEU A 29 -12.18 5.91 -13.11
CA LEU A 29 -13.47 6.42 -13.59
C LEU A 29 -13.31 7.76 -14.31
N ILE A 30 -12.57 8.71 -13.73
CA ILE A 30 -12.28 10.02 -14.32
C ILE A 30 -11.58 9.85 -15.68
N LEU A 31 -10.55 9.02 -15.75
CA LEU A 31 -9.78 8.77 -16.98
C LEU A 31 -10.61 8.08 -18.08
N LYS A 32 -11.59 7.26 -17.70
CA LYS A 32 -12.54 6.66 -18.65
C LYS A 32 -13.52 7.70 -19.17
N VAL A 33 -14.09 8.53 -18.30
CA VAL A 33 -15.01 9.61 -18.69
C VAL A 33 -14.33 10.65 -19.57
N SER A 34 -13.07 10.99 -19.26
CA SER A 34 -12.25 11.92 -20.07
C SER A 34 -11.70 11.31 -21.36
N ARG A 35 -12.05 10.05 -21.67
CA ARG A 35 -11.62 9.32 -22.88
C ARG A 35 -10.10 9.18 -23.03
N VAL A 36 -9.34 9.23 -21.93
CA VAL A 36 -7.88 9.02 -21.94
C VAL A 36 -7.52 7.54 -22.13
N THR A 37 -8.44 6.63 -21.82
CA THR A 37 -8.23 5.17 -21.84
C THR A 37 -9.10 4.44 -22.88
N VAL A 38 -9.48 5.11 -23.97
CA VAL A 38 -10.43 4.57 -24.97
C VAL A 38 -9.92 3.30 -25.67
N GLN A 39 -8.60 3.16 -25.83
CA GLN A 39 -7.96 2.00 -26.47
C GLN A 39 -7.25 1.08 -25.48
N GLY A 40 -7.51 1.24 -24.18
CA GLY A 40 -6.82 0.51 -23.10
C GLY A 40 -5.98 1.43 -22.20
N PRO A 41 -5.25 0.84 -21.23
CA PRO A 41 -4.38 1.60 -20.34
C PRO A 41 -3.19 2.17 -21.12
N THR A 42 -3.00 3.48 -21.03
CA THR A 42 -1.82 4.19 -21.55
C THR A 42 -0.72 4.24 -20.47
N THR A 43 0.51 4.55 -20.87
CA THR A 43 1.61 4.80 -19.93
C THR A 43 1.23 5.89 -18.92
N PHE A 44 0.56 6.95 -19.38
CA PHE A 44 0.06 8.02 -18.53
C PHE A 44 -0.99 7.54 -17.52
N SER A 45 -1.99 6.75 -17.94
CA SER A 45 -3.00 6.22 -17.01
C SER A 45 -2.40 5.24 -15.99
N THR A 46 -1.39 4.47 -16.40
CA THR A 46 -0.69 3.53 -15.52
C THR A 46 0.12 4.28 -14.47
N LEU A 47 0.92 5.27 -14.90
CA LEU A 47 1.78 6.04 -14.01
C LEU A 47 0.94 6.89 -13.03
N SER A 48 -0.13 7.53 -13.52
CA SER A 48 -1.06 8.27 -12.65
C SER A 48 -1.77 7.36 -11.65
N GLY A 49 -2.17 6.15 -12.05
CA GLY A 49 -2.70 5.12 -11.15
C GLY A 49 -1.73 4.74 -10.03
N ILE A 50 -0.47 4.44 -10.38
CA ILE A 50 0.60 4.12 -9.41
C ILE A 50 0.79 5.29 -8.44
N ILE A 51 0.96 6.50 -8.96
CA ILE A 51 1.19 7.70 -8.15
C ILE A 51 0.02 7.94 -7.20
N THR A 52 -1.21 7.90 -7.70
CA THR A 52 -2.41 8.08 -6.89
C THR A 52 -2.54 7.00 -5.82
N TYR A 53 -2.20 5.75 -6.11
CA TYR A 53 -2.20 4.68 -5.13
C TYR A 53 -1.27 4.99 -3.95
N TYR A 54 0.02 5.22 -4.20
CA TYR A 54 0.99 5.45 -3.13
C TYR A 54 0.77 6.78 -2.40
N MET A 55 0.30 7.82 -3.09
CA MET A 55 -0.12 9.07 -2.44
C MET A 55 -1.31 8.82 -1.50
N ALA A 56 -2.32 8.06 -1.95
CA ALA A 56 -3.48 7.76 -1.13
C ALA A 56 -3.13 6.89 0.08
N VAL A 57 -2.27 5.86 -0.10
CA VAL A 57 -1.72 5.05 1.01
C VAL A 57 -1.03 5.96 2.02
N SER A 58 -0.15 6.85 1.56
CA SER A 58 0.62 7.77 2.42
C SER A 58 -0.29 8.74 3.19
N MET A 59 -1.23 9.39 2.51
CA MET A 59 -2.17 10.33 3.12
C MET A 59 -3.12 9.62 4.10
N ALA A 60 -3.71 8.49 3.71
CA ALA A 60 -4.60 7.72 4.57
C ALA A 60 -3.87 7.21 5.81
N SER A 61 -2.65 6.71 5.66
CA SER A 61 -1.80 6.28 6.78
C SER A 61 -1.55 7.43 7.75
N PHE A 62 -1.17 8.60 7.24
CA PHE A 62 -0.97 9.77 8.06
C PHE A 62 -2.24 10.19 8.83
N PHE A 63 -3.38 10.34 8.13
CA PHE A 63 -4.61 10.85 8.74
C PHE A 63 -5.25 9.86 9.72
N LEU A 64 -5.32 8.57 9.38
CA LEU A 64 -5.92 7.56 10.25
C LEU A 64 -5.14 7.39 11.55
N PHE A 65 -3.80 7.43 11.48
CA PHE A 65 -2.97 7.39 12.68
C PHE A 65 -2.94 8.71 13.45
N LYS A 66 -3.11 9.85 12.78
CA LYS A 66 -3.30 11.16 13.43
C LYS A 66 -4.62 11.25 14.20
N MET A 67 -5.74 10.78 13.63
CA MET A 67 -7.07 10.84 14.25
C MET A 67 -7.17 9.90 15.45
N GLY A 68 -6.59 8.71 15.35
CA GLY A 68 -6.65 7.70 16.38
C GLY A 68 -5.67 7.85 17.56
N ARG A 69 -5.04 9.02 17.69
CA ARG A 69 -4.04 9.35 18.71
C ARG A 69 -4.58 9.41 20.14
N ARG A 70 -5.86 9.72 20.35
CA ARG A 70 -6.42 9.87 21.72
C ARG A 70 -6.40 8.56 22.52
N GLU A 71 -6.42 7.41 21.83
CA GLU A 71 -6.48 6.08 22.44
C GLU A 71 -5.16 5.30 22.33
N GLN A 72 -4.16 5.84 21.63
CA GLN A 72 -2.93 5.12 21.29
C GLN A 72 -1.71 5.82 21.88
N HIS A 73 -1.09 5.17 22.86
CA HIS A 73 0.31 5.44 23.20
C HIS A 73 1.18 5.27 21.95
N PRO A 74 2.25 6.07 21.79
CA PRO A 74 3.22 5.86 20.72
C PRO A 74 3.66 4.40 20.73
N PHE A 75 3.65 3.77 19.55
CA PHE A 75 4.09 2.38 19.42
C PHE A 75 5.49 2.25 19.98
N THR A 76 5.68 1.25 20.84
CA THR A 76 7.01 0.90 21.34
C THR A 76 7.86 0.36 20.19
N SER A 77 9.19 0.54 20.25
CA SER A 77 10.09 -0.01 19.23
C SER A 77 9.85 -1.51 19.02
N MET A 78 9.53 -2.25 20.09
CA MET A 78 9.21 -3.67 20.03
C MET A 78 7.95 -3.97 19.19
N GLU A 79 6.88 -3.17 19.29
CA GLU A 79 5.66 -3.34 18.48
C GLU A 79 5.93 -3.07 16.99
N VAL A 80 6.75 -2.05 16.69
CA VAL A 80 7.17 -1.75 15.31
C VAL A 80 8.02 -2.88 14.75
N THR A 81 9.00 -3.39 15.51
CA THR A 81 9.82 -4.53 15.09
C THR A 81 8.98 -5.77 14.85
N LEU A 82 8.03 -6.08 15.74
CA LEU A 82 7.14 -7.24 15.59
C LEU A 82 6.29 -7.13 14.31
N PHE A 83 5.79 -5.93 14.00
CA PHE A 83 5.04 -5.68 12.78
C PHE A 83 5.90 -5.81 11.51
N VAL A 84 7.09 -5.20 11.51
CA VAL A 84 8.06 -5.34 10.41
C VAL A 84 8.44 -6.81 10.20
N SER A 85 8.64 -7.57 11.28
CA SER A 85 8.91 -9.01 11.22
C SER A 85 7.73 -9.79 10.64
N ILE A 86 6.49 -9.49 11.02
CA ILE A 86 5.29 -10.14 10.45
C ILE A 86 5.18 -9.85 8.95
N ILE A 87 5.35 -8.58 8.55
CA ILE A 87 5.36 -8.20 7.14
C ILE A 87 6.44 -8.96 6.40
N PHE A 88 7.67 -8.94 6.91
CA PHE A 88 8.80 -9.60 6.27
C PHE A 88 8.57 -11.11 6.11
N ILE A 89 8.04 -11.78 7.15
CA ILE A 89 7.66 -13.20 7.08
C ILE A 89 6.56 -13.39 6.02
N THR A 90 5.55 -12.54 5.99
CA THR A 90 4.46 -12.61 5.00
C THR A 90 5.00 -12.45 3.57
N GLN A 91 5.90 -11.49 3.36
CA GLN A 91 6.54 -11.26 2.06
C GLN A 91 7.45 -12.44 1.65
N MET A 92 8.17 -13.05 2.60
CA MET A 92 8.98 -14.26 2.34
C MET A 92 8.08 -15.44 1.98
N VAL A 93 6.97 -15.62 2.69
CA VAL A 93 5.98 -16.67 2.37
C VAL A 93 5.45 -16.47 0.94
N LEU A 94 5.15 -15.24 0.52
CA LEU A 94 4.71 -14.95 -0.85
C LEU A 94 5.78 -15.29 -1.90
N LEU A 95 7.03 -14.90 -1.66
CA LEU A 95 8.15 -15.21 -2.56
C LEU A 95 8.35 -16.73 -2.75
N PHE A 96 8.23 -17.52 -1.68
CA PHE A 96 8.62 -18.94 -1.69
C PHE A 96 7.48 -19.95 -1.87
N THR A 97 6.23 -19.62 -1.48
CA THR A 97 5.10 -20.58 -1.61
C THR A 97 4.48 -20.62 -3.00
N GLY A 98 4.56 -19.51 -3.73
CA GLY A 98 4.28 -19.46 -5.16
C GLY A 98 2.84 -19.72 -5.61
N TYR A 99 1.87 -19.59 -4.70
CA TYR A 99 0.47 -19.64 -5.05
C TYR A 99 0.00 -18.29 -5.59
N TRP A 100 -0.26 -18.24 -6.90
CA TRP A 100 -0.72 -17.02 -7.57
C TRP A 100 -1.99 -16.40 -6.97
N SER A 101 -2.87 -17.22 -6.40
CA SER A 101 -4.07 -16.74 -5.72
C SER A 101 -3.76 -15.90 -4.48
N LEU A 102 -2.70 -16.24 -3.74
CA LEU A 102 -2.21 -15.45 -2.60
C LEU A 102 -1.50 -14.20 -3.11
N ASP A 103 -0.62 -14.34 -4.11
CA ASP A 103 0.10 -13.21 -4.71
C ASP A 103 -0.87 -12.14 -5.23
N TRP A 104 -1.96 -12.53 -5.88
CA TRP A 104 -2.99 -11.61 -6.37
C TRP A 104 -3.72 -10.88 -5.23
N TRP A 105 -4.02 -11.58 -4.14
CA TRP A 105 -4.78 -11.01 -3.03
C TRP A 105 -3.96 -9.96 -2.27
N PHE A 106 -2.67 -10.23 -2.07
CA PHE A 106 -1.76 -9.30 -1.39
C PHE A 106 -1.26 -8.19 -2.29
N ALA A 107 -0.91 -8.47 -3.55
CA ALA A 107 -0.32 -7.48 -4.44
C ALA A 107 -1.33 -6.60 -5.18
N ASN A 108 -2.64 -6.73 -4.96
CA ASN A 108 -3.68 -6.10 -5.78
C ASN A 108 -3.53 -4.57 -5.96
N GLY A 109 -2.98 -3.86 -4.96
CA GLY A 109 -2.65 -2.43 -5.07
C GLY A 109 -1.31 -2.13 -5.73
N SER A 110 -0.31 -2.97 -5.46
CA SER A 110 1.08 -2.83 -5.92
C SER A 110 1.35 -3.50 -7.28
N LEU A 111 0.39 -4.22 -7.84
CA LEU A 111 0.48 -4.98 -9.10
C LEU A 111 0.78 -4.08 -10.30
N SER A 112 0.17 -2.90 -10.33
CA SER A 112 0.39 -1.90 -11.40
C SER A 112 1.85 -1.41 -11.40
N LEU A 113 2.45 -1.23 -10.23
CA LEU A 113 3.86 -0.87 -10.12
C LEU A 113 4.76 -2.03 -10.55
N ALA A 114 4.47 -3.25 -10.10
CA ALA A 114 5.25 -4.43 -10.46
C ALA A 114 5.23 -4.68 -11.98
N ASN A 115 4.07 -4.51 -12.62
CA ASN A 115 3.94 -4.59 -14.08
C ASN A 115 4.78 -3.51 -14.76
N TYR A 116 4.65 -2.27 -14.32
CA TYR A 116 5.42 -1.16 -14.90
C TYR A 116 6.94 -1.36 -14.77
N LEU A 117 7.42 -1.85 -13.63
CA LEU A 117 8.84 -2.14 -13.40
C LEU A 117 9.36 -3.28 -14.28
N TYR A 118 8.52 -4.29 -14.56
CA TYR A 118 8.91 -5.43 -15.37
C TYR A 118 8.87 -5.12 -16.87
N THR A 119 7.80 -4.49 -17.36
CA THR A 119 7.59 -4.26 -18.80
C THR A 119 8.01 -2.88 -19.28
N GLY A 120 8.39 -1.98 -18.37
CA GLY A 120 8.61 -0.57 -18.72
C GLY A 120 7.33 0.16 -19.14
N GLY A 121 6.15 -0.35 -18.77
CA GLY A 121 4.86 0.15 -19.22
C GLY A 121 4.37 -0.45 -20.54
N GLY A 122 5.03 -1.52 -21.02
CA GLY A 122 4.56 -2.33 -22.14
C GLY A 122 3.36 -3.21 -21.78
N TYR A 123 2.75 -3.78 -22.82
CA TYR A 123 1.66 -4.74 -22.67
C TYR A 123 2.18 -6.07 -22.09
N LEU A 124 1.40 -6.65 -21.19
CA LEU A 124 1.65 -7.97 -20.63
C LEU A 124 0.39 -8.82 -20.80
N GLU A 125 0.54 -10.02 -21.36
CA GLU A 125 -0.59 -10.92 -21.62
C GLU A 125 -1.14 -11.53 -20.32
N SER A 126 -0.25 -11.89 -19.39
CA SER A 126 -0.63 -12.36 -18.06
C SER A 126 0.22 -11.75 -16.95
N PHE A 127 -0.43 -11.21 -15.91
CA PHE A 127 0.27 -10.79 -14.70
C PHE A 127 1.05 -11.92 -14.02
N ARG A 128 0.72 -13.18 -14.32
CA ARG A 128 1.46 -14.38 -13.85
C ARG A 128 2.90 -14.40 -14.34
N ASP A 129 3.18 -13.71 -15.44
CA ASP A 129 4.51 -13.69 -16.06
C ASP A 129 5.44 -12.69 -15.36
N ILE A 130 4.91 -11.85 -14.47
CA ILE A 130 5.73 -10.93 -13.67
C ILE A 130 6.53 -11.74 -12.65
N PRO A 131 7.87 -11.64 -12.66
CA PRO A 131 8.69 -12.27 -11.64
C PRO A 131 8.32 -11.77 -10.24
N ARG A 132 8.21 -12.69 -9.26
CA ARG A 132 7.78 -12.36 -7.89
C ARG A 132 8.65 -11.32 -7.19
N SER A 133 9.91 -11.15 -7.61
CA SER A 133 10.78 -10.09 -7.12
C SER A 133 10.20 -8.69 -7.35
N TYR A 134 9.52 -8.44 -8.48
CA TYR A 134 8.88 -7.16 -8.76
C TYR A 134 7.63 -6.93 -7.91
N LEU A 135 6.86 -7.99 -7.63
CA LEU A 135 5.73 -7.94 -6.71
C LEU A 135 6.21 -7.62 -5.28
N PHE A 136 7.32 -8.23 -4.86
CA PHE A 136 7.96 -7.96 -3.58
C PHE A 136 8.39 -6.49 -3.44
N ILE A 137 8.99 -5.90 -4.49
CA ILE A 137 9.37 -4.48 -4.47
C ILE A 137 8.15 -3.59 -4.26
N GLY A 138 7.04 -3.86 -4.97
CA GLY A 138 5.83 -3.06 -4.85
C GLY A 138 5.22 -3.12 -3.44
N LEU A 139 5.11 -4.33 -2.88
CA LEU A 139 4.63 -4.55 -1.52
C LEU A 139 5.54 -3.91 -0.47
N ALA A 140 6.85 -4.05 -0.62
CA ALA A 140 7.81 -3.42 0.29
C ALA A 140 7.68 -1.89 0.29
N LEU A 141 7.45 -1.27 -0.87
CA LEU A 141 7.23 0.16 -0.96
C LEU A 141 5.94 0.59 -0.26
N GLU A 142 4.86 -0.19 -0.42
CA GLU A 142 3.57 0.04 0.24
C GLU A 142 3.72 0.00 1.77
N ASP A 143 4.39 -1.02 2.28
CA ASP A 143 4.65 -1.18 3.71
C ASP A 143 5.52 -0.06 4.28
N ILE A 144 6.54 0.39 3.53
CA ILE A 144 7.36 1.56 3.89
C ILE A 144 6.50 2.82 3.96
N CYS A 145 5.61 3.06 2.99
CA CYS A 145 4.68 4.19 3.01
C CYS A 145 3.82 4.15 4.27
N VAL A 146 3.20 3.01 4.59
CA VAL A 146 2.39 2.87 5.79
C VAL A 146 3.21 3.16 7.05
N LEU A 147 4.40 2.57 7.17
CA LEU A 147 5.26 2.73 8.34
C LEU A 147 5.71 4.17 8.55
N VAL A 148 6.24 4.83 7.52
CA VAL A 148 6.78 6.18 7.63
C VAL A 148 5.66 7.18 7.92
N PHE A 149 4.56 7.12 7.16
CA PHE A 149 3.48 8.10 7.30
C PHE A 149 2.63 7.88 8.55
N SER A 150 2.46 6.64 9.02
CA SER A 150 1.84 6.39 10.33
C SER A 150 2.66 6.97 11.48
N GLN A 151 4.00 6.83 11.45
CA GLN A 151 4.88 7.44 12.45
C GLN A 151 4.84 8.98 12.41
N LEU A 152 4.85 9.58 11.22
CA LEU A 152 4.69 11.03 11.08
C LEU A 152 3.34 11.51 11.63
N GLY A 153 2.27 10.78 11.31
CA GLY A 153 0.92 11.02 11.81
C GLY A 153 0.85 10.95 13.34
N LEU A 154 1.64 10.08 13.97
CA LEU A 154 1.77 9.95 15.43
C LEU A 154 2.70 10.98 16.09
N ARG A 155 3.68 11.56 15.38
CA ARG A 155 4.68 12.51 15.96
C ARG A 155 4.34 14.00 15.91
N GLN A 156 3.62 14.49 14.89
CA GLN A 156 3.32 15.93 14.68
C GLN A 156 2.57 16.76 15.78
N ARG A 157 2.35 16.28 17.02
CA ARG A 157 1.83 17.10 18.15
C ARG A 157 2.91 17.40 19.20
N THR A 158 4.00 16.63 19.28
CA THR A 158 5.08 16.88 20.25
C THR A 158 5.81 18.20 20.00
N SER A 159 5.68 18.79 18.81
CA SER A 159 6.33 20.07 18.44
C SER A 159 5.44 21.30 18.58
N LEU A 160 4.15 21.16 18.89
CA LEU A 160 3.20 22.28 19.06
C LEU A 160 2.84 22.55 20.54
N GLN A 161 3.49 21.84 21.47
CA GLN A 161 3.37 22.04 22.92
C GLN A 161 4.70 22.39 23.59
N LYS A 162 5.71 22.82 22.82
CA LYS A 162 6.90 23.49 23.32
C LYS A 162 6.87 24.95 22.92
#